data_AF-A0A8X6KYT3-F1
#
_entry.id   AF-A0A8X6KYT3-F1
#
_cell.length_a   1.000
_cell.length_b   1.000
_cell.length_c   1.000
_cell.angle_alpha   90.00
_cell.angle_beta   90.00
_cell.angle_gamma   90.00
#
_symmetry.space_group_name_H-M   'P 1'
#
loop_
_entity.id
_entity.type
_entity.pdbx_description
1 polymer ?
#
loop_
_entity_poly.entity_id
_entity_poly.type
_entity_poly.pdbx_seq_one_letter_code
_entity_poly.pdbx_strand_id
1 'polypeptide(L)' 'MKPHSEDSVYKLKQFSVCDEGSTTSRYGANVETLEDMINKFKITIINIDEENMEMEFDMIGIGPPIANAVRRILLSE' A
#
# COMPACT_ATOMS: atom_id res chain seq x y z
N MET A 1 4.30 29.46 -50.62
CA MET A 1 3.64 28.61 -49.61
C MET A 1 4.45 28.71 -48.32
N LYS A 2 3.87 29.20 -47.23
CA LYS A 2 4.52 29.15 -45.91
C LYS A 2 4.41 27.72 -45.39
N PRO A 3 5.47 27.09 -44.87
CA PRO A 3 5.34 25.78 -44.25
C PRO A 3 4.43 25.91 -43.03
N HIS A 4 3.40 25.07 -42.98
CA HIS A 4 2.48 24.99 -41.85
C HIS A 4 3.30 24.71 -40.58
N SER A 5 3.06 25.52 -39.56
CA SER A 5 3.63 25.40 -38.23
C SER A 5 3.42 23.98 -37.71
N GLU A 6 4.50 23.37 -37.23
CA GLU A 6 4.52 22.09 -36.54
C GLU A 6 3.30 21.96 -35.62
N ASP A 7 2.54 20.90 -35.86
CA ASP A 7 1.38 20.52 -35.07
C ASP A 7 1.71 20.68 -33.58
N SER A 8 0.89 21.44 -32.86
CA SER A 8 0.98 21.54 -31.41
C SER A 8 0.60 20.19 -30.81
N VAL A 9 1.55 19.26 -30.78
CA VAL A 9 1.39 17.93 -30.19
C VAL A 9 1.19 18.13 -28.69
N TYR A 10 -0.05 17.98 -28.23
CA TYR A 10 -0.38 17.98 -26.81
C TYR A 10 0.31 16.79 -26.15
N LYS A 11 1.40 17.03 -25.42
CA LYS A 11 2.06 16.02 -24.59
C LYS A 11 1.29 15.88 -23.28
N LEU A 12 0.84 14.66 -22.98
CA LEU A 12 0.26 14.34 -21.68
C LEU A 12 1.31 14.52 -20.58
N LYS A 13 0.92 15.09 -19.44
CA LYS A 13 1.81 15.22 -18.28
C LYS A 13 2.15 13.83 -17.73
N GLN A 14 3.39 13.66 -17.29
CA GLN A 14 3.80 12.48 -16.54
C GLN A 14 3.13 12.52 -15.15
N PHE A 15 2.44 11.45 -14.80
CA PHE A 15 1.93 11.24 -13.45
C PHE A 15 2.86 10.27 -12.72
N SER A 16 3.15 10.58 -11.46
CA SER A 16 3.89 9.70 -10.55
C SER A 16 3.14 9.61 -9.22
N VAL A 17 3.36 8.50 -8.52
CA VAL A 17 2.91 8.36 -7.13
C VAL A 17 3.75 9.30 -6.27
N CYS A 18 3.10 10.02 -5.36
CA CYS A 18 3.77 10.85 -4.34
C CYS A 18 3.66 10.13 -2.99
N ASP A 19 4.54 10.47 -2.04
CA ASP A 19 4.55 9.91 -0.67
C ASP A 19 4.67 8.37 -0.59
N GLU A 20 5.54 7.80 -1.41
CA GLU A 20 5.81 6.35 -1.45
C GLU A 20 6.45 5.79 -0.15
N GLY A 21 7.01 6.66 0.69
CA GLY A 21 7.64 6.29 1.95
C GLY A 21 6.69 6.43 3.15
N SER A 22 6.88 5.58 4.16
CA SER A 22 6.12 5.71 5.41
C SER A 22 6.44 7.03 6.10
N THR A 23 5.39 7.78 6.47
CA THR A 23 5.51 9.02 7.24
C THR A 23 6.09 8.78 8.63
N THR A 24 5.92 7.57 9.20
CA THR A 24 6.51 7.15 10.47
C THR A 24 8.02 6.89 10.40
N SER A 25 8.60 6.82 9.18
CA SER A 25 10.04 6.69 8.98
C SER A 25 10.74 8.06 8.80
N ARG A 26 9.98 9.16 8.86
CA ARG A 26 10.52 10.52 8.74
C ARG A 26 11.15 10.98 10.06
N TYR A 27 12.15 11.84 9.96
CA TYR A 27 12.85 12.41 11.12
C TYR A 27 11.85 13.12 12.06
N GLY A 28 11.78 12.70 13.33
CA GLY A 28 10.84 13.25 14.32
C GLY A 28 9.52 12.49 14.49
N ALA A 29 9.38 11.28 13.93
CA ALA A 29 8.24 10.42 14.23
C ALA A 29 8.23 9.98 15.70
N ASN A 30 7.04 9.97 16.31
CA ASN A 30 6.87 9.46 17.67
C ASN A 30 7.21 7.97 17.70
N VAL A 31 7.96 7.56 18.72
CA VAL A 31 8.23 6.14 18.98
C VAL A 31 6.91 5.49 19.36
N GLU A 32 6.38 4.64 18.49
CA GLU A 32 5.21 3.81 18.83
C GLU A 32 5.63 2.69 19.77
N THR A 33 4.88 2.50 20.85
CA THR A 33 5.11 1.37 21.76
C THR A 33 4.42 0.11 21.22
N LEU A 34 4.81 -1.05 21.75
CA LEU A 34 4.12 -2.31 21.45
C LEU A 34 2.64 -2.26 21.86
N GLU A 35 2.33 -1.60 22.98
CA GLU A 35 0.97 -1.47 23.48
C GLU A 35 0.10 -0.62 22.55
N ASP A 36 0.67 0.45 21.97
CA ASP A 36 0.00 1.23 20.93
C ASP A 36 -0.30 0.37 19.68
N MET A 37 0.64 -0.47 19.28
CA MET A 37 0.46 -1.37 18.14
C MET A 37 -0.65 -2.39 18.42
N ILE A 38 -0.66 -3.01 19.60
CA ILE A 38 -1.70 -3.97 20.00
C ILE A 38 -3.08 -3.31 20.03
N ASN A 39 -3.18 -2.10 20.57
CA ASN A 39 -4.45 -1.37 20.65
C ASN A 39 -5.00 -0.97 19.26
N LYS A 40 -4.12 -0.75 18.27
CA LYS A 40 -4.51 -0.39 16.90
C LYS A 40 -4.75 -1.59 16.02
N PHE A 41 -4.11 -2.72 16.31
CA PHE A 41 -4.17 -3.88 15.44
C PHE A 41 -5.53 -4.56 15.52
N LYS A 42 -6.16 -4.73 14.35
CA LYS A 42 -7.44 -5.43 14.23
C LYS A 42 -7.47 -6.23 12.93
N ILE A 43 -8.02 -7.44 13.01
CA ILE A 43 -8.35 -8.25 11.84
C ILE A 43 -9.87 -8.33 11.73
N THR A 44 -10.40 -8.13 10.53
CA THR A 44 -11.83 -8.33 10.23
C THR A 44 -11.95 -9.33 9.10
N ILE A 45 -12.63 -10.44 9.35
CA ILE A 45 -12.88 -11.47 8.34
C ILE A 45 -14.07 -11.02 7.50
N ILE A 46 -13.90 -10.97 6.19
CA ILE A 46 -14.93 -10.57 5.22
C ILE A 46 -15.63 -11.82 4.69
N ASN A 47 -14.84 -12.82 4.28
CA ASN A 47 -15.36 -14.07 3.72
C ASN A 47 -14.46 -15.25 4.05
N ILE A 48 -15.06 -16.43 4.19
CA ILE A 48 -14.37 -17.72 4.24
C ILE A 48 -15.14 -18.67 3.33
N ASP A 49 -14.44 -19.21 2.33
CA ASP A 49 -14.91 -20.30 1.50
C ASP A 49 -14.04 -21.52 1.75
N GLU A 50 -14.55 -22.45 2.55
CA GLU A 50 -13.82 -23.67 2.91
C GLU A 50 -13.71 -24.65 1.75
N GLU A 51 -14.64 -24.62 0.79
CA GLU A 51 -14.62 -25.54 -0.37
C GLU A 51 -13.53 -25.14 -1.36
N ASN A 52 -13.40 -23.84 -1.63
CA ASN A 52 -12.38 -23.30 -2.52
C ASN A 52 -11.07 -22.94 -1.80
N MET A 53 -11.00 -23.13 -0.47
CA MET A 53 -9.88 -22.73 0.38
C MET A 53 -9.52 -21.24 0.25
N GLU A 54 -10.52 -20.38 0.11
CA GLU A 54 -10.35 -18.94 -0.03
C GLU A 54 -10.72 -18.23 1.27
N MET A 55 -9.94 -17.22 1.63
CA MET A 55 -10.21 -16.36 2.78
C MET A 55 -9.93 -14.92 2.41
N GLU A 56 -10.88 -14.05 2.74
CA GLU A 56 -10.76 -12.60 2.57
C GLU A 56 -10.87 -11.92 3.93
N PHE A 57 -9.88 -11.08 4.26
CA PHE A 57 -9.82 -10.38 5.54
C PHE A 57 -9.09 -9.04 5.41
N ASP A 58 -9.49 -8.09 6.25
CA ASP A 58 -8.82 -6.81 6.42
C ASP A 58 -7.82 -6.87 7.57
N MET A 59 -6.63 -6.28 7.36
CA MET A 59 -5.64 -6.02 8.41
C MET A 59 -5.54 -4.53 8.67
N ILE A 60 -6.02 -4.08 9.83
CA ILE A 60 -6.06 -2.67 10.21
C ILE A 60 -4.98 -2.40 11.26
N GLY A 61 -4.33 -1.24 11.16
CA GLY A 61 -3.37 -0.78 12.17
C GLY A 61 -1.95 -1.32 12.02
N ILE A 62 -1.62 -1.98 10.91
CA ILE A 62 -0.25 -2.39 10.58
C ILE A 62 0.29 -1.69 9.35
N GLY A 63 1.61 -1.49 9.33
CA GLY A 63 2.30 -0.89 8.20
C GLY A 63 2.58 -1.89 7.06
N PRO A 64 2.87 -1.38 5.84
CA PRO A 64 3.20 -2.20 4.67
C PRO A 64 4.31 -3.25 4.89
N PRO A 65 5.38 -2.98 5.68
CA PRO A 65 6.43 -3.99 5.91
C PRO A 65 5.93 -5.27 6.57
N ILE A 66 5.04 -5.16 7.57
CA ILE A 66 4.49 -6.31 8.31
C ILE A 66 3.51 -7.08 7.42
N ALA A 67 2.61 -6.36 6.73
CA ALA A 67 1.65 -6.99 5.80
C ALA A 67 2.38 -7.77 4.68
N ASN A 68 3.45 -7.20 4.12
CA ASN A 68 4.24 -7.88 3.09
C ASN A 68 5.04 -9.07 3.66
N ALA A 69 5.47 -9.05 4.93
CA ALA A 69 6.10 -10.19 5.57
C ALA A 69 5.13 -11.37 5.70
N VAL A 70 3.90 -11.12 6.15
CA VAL A 70 2.83 -12.15 6.19
C VAL A 70 2.56 -12.71 4.79
N ARG A 71 2.40 -11.84 3.79
CA ARG A 71 2.23 -12.27 2.39
C ARG A 71 3.37 -13.16 1.90
N ARG A 72 4.62 -12.83 2.24
CA ARG A 72 5.78 -13.63 1.83
C ARG A 72 5.76 -15.00 2.49
N ILE A 73 5.50 -15.06 3.80
CA ILE A 73 5.38 -16.33 4.54
C ILE A 73 4.30 -17.20 3.90
N LEU A 74 3.08 -16.68 3.70
CA LEU A 74 1.96 -17.44 3.14
C LEU A 74 2.20 -17.95 1.70
N LEU A 75 3.11 -17.33 0.95
CA LEU A 75 3.45 -17.76 -0.41
C LEU A 75 4.59 -18.78 -0.47
N SER A 76 5.48 -18.79 0.53
CA SER A 76 6.76 -19.50 0.42
C SER A 76 7.04 -20.51 1.51
N GLU A 77 6.41 -20.39 2.67
CA GLU A 77 6.51 -21.31 3.79
C GLU A 77 5.23 -22.13 3.91
#